data_AF-A0A352KUS7-F1
#
_entry.id   AF-A0A352KUS7-F1
#
_cell.length_a   1.000
_cell.length_b   1.000
_cell.length_c   1.000
_cell.angle_alpha   90.00
_cell.angle_beta   90.00
_cell.angle_gamma   90.00
#
_symmetry.space_group_name_H-M   'P 1'
#
loop_
_entity.id
_entity.type
_entity.pdbx_description
1 polymer ?
#
loop_
_entity_poly.entity_id
_entity_poly.type
_entity_poly.pdbx_seq_one_letter_code
_entity_poly.pdbx_strand_id
1 'polypeptide(L)'
;VLPDFIDIQNPATGPESRQLMVQFKHPQGSTSLPFNVLSDGEKCFFIAALVIAASAVSKTVFCFWDEPDNYLALSEVSHFIIALRKYLQHFSGQLINALLTDDITP
;
A
#
# COMPACT_ATOMS: atom_id res chain seq x y z
N VAL A 1 0.88 -9.90 4.96
CA VAL A 1 -0.56 -9.58 4.80
C VAL A 1 -1.07 -9.24 6.18
N LEU A 2 -1.65 -8.06 6.38
CA LEU A 2 -2.25 -7.61 7.66
C LEU A 2 -3.50 -8.48 7.95
N PRO A 3 -3.42 -9.49 8.82
CA PRO A 3 -4.47 -10.51 8.94
C PRO A 3 -5.72 -10.01 9.69
N ASP A 4 -5.57 -8.89 10.38
CA ASP A 4 -6.56 -8.18 11.15
C ASP A 4 -7.25 -7.05 10.37
N PHE A 5 -6.74 -6.67 9.20
CA PHE A 5 -7.34 -5.64 8.36
C PHE A 5 -8.76 -6.04 7.90
N ILE A 6 -9.71 -5.10 8.03
CA ILE A 6 -11.10 -5.27 7.60
C ILE A 6 -11.36 -4.44 6.33
N ASP A 7 -11.35 -3.12 6.47
CA ASP A 7 -11.66 -2.17 5.40
C ASP A 7 -11.03 -0.79 5.61
N ILE A 8 -11.10 0.03 4.56
CA ILE A 8 -10.81 1.47 4.62
C ILE A 8 -12.10 2.20 4.26
N GLN A 9 -12.44 3.21 5.04
CA GLN A 9 -13.61 4.05 4.86
C GLN A 9 -13.20 5.52 4.73
N ASN A 10 -14.01 6.33 4.05
CA ASN A 10 -13.80 7.77 3.93
C ASN A 10 -15.03 8.57 4.41
N PRO A 11 -15.42 8.44 5.69
CA PRO A 11 -16.58 9.13 6.24
C PRO A 11 -16.44 10.66 6.16
N ALA A 12 -17.57 11.35 6.05
CA ALA A 12 -17.62 12.80 6.23
C ALA A 12 -17.38 13.13 7.70
N THR A 13 -16.44 14.04 7.97
CA THR A 13 -16.12 14.57 9.30
C THR A 13 -16.64 16.00 9.50
N GLY A 14 -17.22 16.58 8.46
CA GLY A 14 -17.77 17.94 8.42
C GLY A 14 -18.39 18.25 7.05
N PRO A 15 -18.89 19.48 6.83
CA PRO A 15 -19.59 19.85 5.59
C PRO A 15 -18.76 19.64 4.32
N GLU A 16 -17.47 19.93 4.40
CA GLU A 16 -16.50 19.83 3.28
C GLU A 16 -15.26 19.02 3.67
N SER A 17 -15.32 18.26 4.76
CA SER A 17 -14.18 17.48 5.26
C SER A 17 -14.49 15.99 5.31
N ARG A 18 -13.52 15.19 4.90
CA ARG A 18 -13.53 13.73 5.04
C ARG A 18 -12.23 13.27 5.65
N GLN A 19 -12.26 12.11 6.29
CA GLN A 19 -11.07 11.50 6.87
C GLN A 19 -11.06 10.02 6.54
N LEU A 20 -9.91 9.54 6.06
CA LEU A 20 -9.71 8.11 5.85
C LEU A 20 -9.58 7.41 7.20
N MET A 21 -10.37 6.37 7.39
CA MET A 21 -10.42 5.53 8.58
C MET A 21 -10.10 4.09 8.18
N VAL A 22 -9.23 3.43 8.93
CA VAL A 22 -8.81 2.04 8.70
C VAL A 22 -9.32 1.19 9.85
N GLN A 23 -9.98 0.08 9.52
CA GLN A 23 -10.54 -0.80 10.53
C GLN A 23 -9.75 -2.10 10.67
N PHE A 24 -9.46 -2.44 11.92
CA PHE A 24 -8.77 -3.65 12.31
C PHE A 24 -9.62 -4.47 13.27
N LYS A 25 -9.65 -5.78 13.05
CA LYS A 25 -10.31 -6.76 13.90
C LYS A 25 -9.37 -7.22 15.01
N HIS A 26 -9.89 -7.32 16.22
CA HIS A 26 -9.17 -7.90 17.34
C HIS A 26 -10.12 -8.81 18.15
N PRO A 27 -9.63 -9.63 19.09
CA PRO A 27 -10.47 -10.63 19.76
C PRO A 27 -11.70 -10.04 20.49
N GLN A 28 -11.62 -8.79 20.94
CA GLN A 28 -12.71 -8.10 21.67
C GLN A 28 -13.60 -7.21 20.78
N GLY A 29 -13.35 -7.11 19.46
CA GLY A 29 -14.13 -6.24 18.59
C GLY A 29 -13.36 -5.75 17.36
N SER A 30 -13.61 -4.48 16.99
CA SER A 30 -12.88 -3.78 15.93
C SER A 30 -12.48 -2.38 16.36
N THR A 31 -11.30 -1.95 15.94
CA THR A 31 -10.80 -0.59 16.18
C THR A 31 -10.77 0.13 14.85
N SER A 32 -11.30 1.35 14.84
CA SER A 32 -11.20 2.26 13.71
C SER A 32 -10.18 3.34 14.03
N LEU A 33 -9.13 3.45 13.20
CA LEU A 33 -8.04 4.40 13.38
C LEU A 33 -8.00 5.36 12.19
N PRO A 34 -7.76 6.66 12.42
CA PRO A 34 -7.41 7.57 11.35
C PRO A 34 -6.20 7.09 10.53
N PHE A 35 -6.26 7.17 9.20
CA PHE A 35 -5.14 6.74 8.34
C PHE A 35 -3.82 7.49 8.64
N ASN A 36 -3.91 8.73 9.13
CA ASN A 36 -2.73 9.54 9.44
C ASN A 36 -1.96 9.05 10.69
N VAL A 37 -2.57 8.23 11.55
CA VAL A 37 -1.88 7.68 12.74
C VAL A 37 -1.10 6.40 12.45
N LEU A 38 -1.24 5.83 11.25
CA LEU A 38 -0.47 4.68 10.83
C LEU A 38 1.01 5.06 10.65
N SER A 39 1.90 4.08 10.83
CA SER A 39 3.30 4.22 10.46
C SER A 39 3.45 4.40 8.94
N ASP A 40 4.55 5.01 8.52
CA ASP A 40 4.78 5.23 7.09
C ASP A 40 4.94 3.91 6.32
N GLY A 41 5.50 2.87 6.95
CA GLY A 41 5.55 1.52 6.38
C GLY A 41 4.16 0.90 6.15
N GLU A 42 3.24 1.03 7.11
CA GLU A 42 1.85 0.60 6.94
C GLU A 42 1.16 1.35 5.80
N LYS A 43 1.38 2.67 5.68
CA LYS A 43 0.87 3.47 4.57
C LYS A 43 1.40 2.97 3.22
N CYS A 44 2.67 2.58 3.13
CA CYS A 44 3.22 1.97 1.92
C CYS A 44 2.46 0.70 1.51
N PHE A 45 2.12 -0.19 2.45
CA PHE A 45 1.31 -1.37 2.14
C PHE A 45 -0.08 -1.00 1.58
N PHE A 46 -0.72 0.04 2.10
CA PHE A 46 -2.00 0.52 1.59
C PHE A 46 -1.90 1.12 0.19
N ILE A 47 -0.87 1.92 -0.10
CA ILE A 47 -0.64 2.50 -1.43
C ILE A 47 -0.41 1.38 -2.45
N ALA A 48 0.41 0.37 -2.12
CA ALA A 48 0.63 -0.78 -2.98
C ALA A 48 -0.66 -1.55 -3.28
N ALA A 49 -1.47 -1.81 -2.26
CA ALA A 49 -2.76 -2.48 -2.42
C ALA A 49 -3.71 -1.68 -3.34
N LEU A 50 -3.73 -0.35 -3.20
CA LEU A 50 -4.50 0.53 -4.06
C LEU A 50 -4.02 0.48 -5.52
N VAL A 51 -2.72 0.53 -5.75
CA VAL A 51 -2.13 0.44 -7.10
C VAL A 51 -2.47 -0.90 -7.76
N ILE A 52 -2.39 -2.00 -6.99
CA ILE A 52 -2.78 -3.33 -7.47
C ILE A 52 -4.28 -3.36 -7.80
N ALA A 53 -5.14 -2.90 -6.89
CA ALA A 53 -6.59 -2.87 -7.11
C ALA A 53 -6.95 -2.01 -8.33
N ALA A 54 -6.31 -0.86 -8.51
CA ALA A 54 -6.49 0.01 -9.66
C ALA A 54 -6.09 -0.69 -10.96
N SER A 55 -4.98 -1.44 -10.95
CA SER A 55 -4.53 -2.22 -12.12
C SER A 55 -5.50 -3.33 -12.51
N ALA A 56 -6.20 -3.92 -11.54
CA ALA A 56 -7.20 -4.96 -11.81
C ALA A 56 -8.46 -4.41 -12.51
N VAL A 57 -8.82 -3.14 -12.30
CA VAL A 57 -10.04 -2.53 -12.86
C VAL A 57 -9.79 -1.62 -14.07
N SER A 58 -8.56 -1.14 -14.26
CA SER A 58 -8.21 -0.20 -15.33
C SER A 58 -7.38 -0.88 -16.42
N LYS A 59 -7.64 -0.53 -17.69
CA LYS A 59 -6.96 -1.13 -18.86
C LYS A 59 -5.43 -0.98 -18.84
N THR A 60 -4.91 0.08 -18.23
CA THR A 60 -3.47 0.32 -18.08
C THR A 60 -3.26 1.21 -16.87
N VAL A 61 -2.58 0.70 -15.85
CA VAL A 61 -2.08 1.50 -14.73
C VAL A 61 -0.58 1.61 -14.86
N PHE A 62 -0.10 2.84 -14.97
CA PHE A 62 1.31 3.17 -14.86
C PHE A 62 1.56 3.68 -13.45
N CYS A 63 2.40 2.96 -12.70
CA CYS A 63 2.84 3.37 -11.38
C CYS A 63 4.32 3.73 -11.45
N PHE A 64 4.62 5.00 -11.17
CA PHE A 64 5.97 5.47 -10.89
C PHE A 64 6.10 5.64 -9.38
N TRP A 65 6.94 4.81 -8.76
CA TRP A 65 7.19 4.87 -7.33
C TRP A 65 8.69 5.05 -7.09
N ASP A 66 9.04 6.24 -6.63
CA ASP A 66 10.40 6.60 -6.23
C ASP A 66 10.63 6.19 -4.76
N GLU A 67 11.67 5.41 -4.49
CA GLU A 67 12.02 4.88 -3.15
C GLU A 67 10.88 4.19 -2.37
N PRO A 68 10.22 3.16 -2.92
CA PRO A 68 9.14 2.42 -2.24
C PRO A 68 9.57 1.70 -0.95
N ASP A 69 10.89 1.58 -0.74
CA ASP A 69 11.54 0.86 0.34
C ASP A 69 11.95 1.76 1.53
N ASN A 70 11.98 3.08 1.37
CA ASN A 70 12.51 4.03 2.37
C ASN A 70 11.80 3.96 3.74
N TYR A 71 10.51 3.57 3.74
CA TYR A 71 9.70 3.48 4.96
C TYR A 71 9.44 2.05 5.44
N LEU A 72 10.05 1.05 4.79
CA LEU A 72 9.85 -0.36 5.10
C LEU A 72 11.06 -0.93 5.84
N ALA A 73 10.82 -1.85 6.78
CA ALA A 73 11.92 -2.60 7.37
C ALA A 73 12.57 -3.50 6.31
N LEU A 74 13.89 -3.72 6.39
CA LEU A 74 14.65 -4.50 5.41
C LEU A 74 14.07 -5.91 5.17
N SER A 75 13.52 -6.54 6.23
CA SER A 75 12.84 -7.84 6.17
C SER A 75 11.51 -7.82 5.40
N GLU A 76 10.91 -6.65 5.24
CA GLU A 76 9.62 -6.44 4.59
C GLU A 76 9.77 -5.98 3.13
N VAL A 77 10.81 -5.19 2.83
CA VAL A 77 11.12 -4.66 1.49
C VAL A 77 11.13 -5.77 0.44
N SER A 78 11.87 -6.85 0.70
CA SER A 78 12.02 -7.95 -0.28
C SER A 78 10.68 -8.60 -0.62
N HIS A 79 9.87 -8.92 0.40
CA HIS A 79 8.56 -9.53 0.20
C HIS A 79 7.57 -8.56 -0.47
N PHE A 80 7.62 -7.29 -0.09
CA PHE A 80 6.77 -6.24 -0.63
C PHE A 80 7.01 -6.01 -2.13
N ILE A 81 8.27 -5.78 -2.53
CA ILE A 81 8.63 -5.51 -3.93
C ILE A 81 8.34 -6.72 -4.82
N ILE A 82 8.65 -7.93 -4.36
CA ILE A 82 8.35 -9.17 -5.11
C ILE A 82 6.83 -9.32 -5.30
N ALA A 83 6.03 -9.11 -4.26
CA ALA A 83 4.58 -9.21 -4.34
C ALA A 83 4.01 -8.15 -5.30
N LEU A 84 4.40 -6.88 -5.14
CA LEU A 84 3.94 -5.77 -5.97
C LEU A 84 4.23 -6.00 -7.46
N ARG A 85 5.47 -6.40 -7.78
CA ARG A 85 5.88 -6.71 -9.16
C ARG A 85 5.07 -7.87 -9.76
N LYS A 86 4.87 -8.94 -8.99
CA LYS A 86 4.09 -10.12 -9.42
C LYS A 86 2.63 -9.75 -9.73
N TYR A 87 2.00 -8.96 -8.87
CA TYR A 87 0.60 -8.57 -9.06
C TYR A 87 0.42 -7.60 -10.24
N LEU A 88 1.30 -6.62 -10.40
CA LEU A 88 1.19 -5.67 -11.53
C LEU A 88 1.41 -6.34 -12.88
N GLN A 89 2.35 -7.28 -12.98
CA GLN A 89 2.52 -8.10 -14.18
C GLN A 89 1.28 -8.93 -14.51
N HIS A 90 0.57 -9.43 -13.49
CA HIS A 90 -0.63 -10.23 -13.68
C HIS A 90 -1.82 -9.42 -14.23
N PHE A 91 -1.98 -8.17 -13.79
CA PHE A 91 -3.10 -7.31 -14.16
C PHE A 91 -2.79 -6.33 -15.32
N SER A 92 -1.74 -6.60 -16.11
CA SER A 92 -1.30 -5.71 -17.23
C SER A 92 -0.90 -4.29 -16.81
N GLY A 93 -0.50 -4.10 -15.54
CA GLY A 93 0.09 -2.86 -15.04
C GLY A 93 1.59 -2.78 -15.36
N GLN A 94 2.12 -1.56 -15.47
CA GLN A 94 3.56 -1.31 -15.61
C GLN A 94 4.07 -0.57 -14.37
N LEU A 95 5.16 -1.07 -13.79
CA LEU A 95 5.83 -0.49 -12.64
C LEU A 95 7.23 -0.03 -13.06
N ILE A 96 7.53 1.25 -12.89
CA ILE A 96 8.90 1.77 -12.91
C ILE A 96 9.23 2.14 -11.47
N ASN A 97 10.12 1.34 -10.87
CA ASN A 97 10.69 1.63 -9.56
C ASN A 97 12.06 2.24 -9.74
N ALA A 98 12.27 3.42 -9.18
CA ALA A 98 13.60 3.91 -8.85
C ALA A 98 13.90 3.41 -7.44
N LEU A 99 14.56 2.25 -7.37
CA LEU A 99 15.22 1.84 -6.14
C LEU A 99 16.50 2.67 -6.03
N LEU A 100 16.89 3.07 -4.83
CA LEU A 100 18.29 3.40 -4.54
C LEU A 100 19.13 2.13 -4.75
N THR A 101 19.43 1.81 -6.01
CA THR A 101 20.46 0.85 -6.33
C THR A 101 21.80 1.54 -6.13
N ASP A 102 22.22 1.65 -4.88
CA ASP A 102 23.66 1.61 -4.61
C ASP A 102 24.08 0.14 -4.71
N ASP A 103 24.76 -0.17 -5.82
CA ASP A 103 25.62 -1.33 -6.06
C ASP A 103 25.03 -2.73 -5.82
N ILE A 104 24.39 -3.27 -6.86
CA ILE A 104 24.59 -4.69 -7.21
C ILE A 104 25.06 -4.76 -8.66
N THR A 105 26.36 -4.53 -8.85
CA THR A 105 27.11 -4.96 -10.04
C THR A 105 27.28 -6.49 -10.05
N PRO A 106 27.40 -7.12 -11.23
CA PRO A 106 27.28 -8.57 -11.44
C PRO A 106 28.32 -9.44 -10.71
#